data_AF-Q3UQ81-F1
#
_entry.id   AF-Q3UQ81-F1
#
_cell.length_a   1.000
_cell.length_b   1.000
_cell.length_c   1.000
_cell.angle_alpha   90.00
_cell.angle_beta   90.00
_cell.angle_gamma   90.00
#
_symmetry.space_group_name_H-M   'P 1'
#
loop_
_entity.id
_entity.type
_entity.pdbx_description
1 polymer ?
#
loop_
_entity_poly.entity_id
_entity_poly.type
_entity_poly.pdbx_seq_one_letter_code
_entity_poly.pdbx_strand_id
1 'polypeptide(L)'
;DEEIERIKEIAKPKLARATVRDPKTGVLTVASYRVSKSSWLEEDDDPVVARVNRRMQHITGLTVKTAELLQVANYGMGGQYEPHFDFSRRPFDSGLKTEGNRLATFLNYMSDVEAGGATVFPDLGAAIWPKKGTAVFWYNLLRSGEGDYRTRHAACPVLVGCKWVSNKWFHERGQEFLRPCGTTEVD
;
A
#
# COMPACT_ATOMS: atom_id res chain seq x y z
N ASP A 1 -18.56 -6.77 2.36
CA ASP A 1 -18.95 -6.48 0.96
C ASP A 1 -19.44 -5.06 0.74
N GLU A 2 -20.43 -4.57 1.48
CA GLU A 2 -20.97 -3.21 1.29
C GLU A 2 -19.91 -2.10 1.36
N GLU A 3 -19.02 -2.15 2.36
CA GLU A 3 -17.94 -1.16 2.50
C GLU A 3 -17.00 -1.16 1.28
N ILE A 4 -16.72 -2.34 0.72
CA ILE A 4 -15.85 -2.47 -0.46
C ILE A 4 -16.50 -1.83 -1.67
N GLU A 5 -17.79 -2.11 -1.91
CA GLU A 5 -18.49 -1.55 -3.06
C GLU A 5 -18.63 -0.03 -2.93
N ARG A 6 -18.94 0.48 -1.72
CA ARG A 6 -19.00 1.91 -1.47
C ARG A 6 -17.65 2.60 -1.71
N ILE A 7 -16.54 2.02 -1.22
CA ILE A 7 -15.19 2.54 -1.49
C ILE A 7 -14.90 2.57 -3.00
N LYS A 8 -15.25 1.51 -3.74
CA LYS A 8 -15.07 1.49 -5.21
C LYS A 8 -15.90 2.57 -5.90
N GLU A 9 -17.14 2.81 -5.48
CA GLU A 9 -18.01 3.86 -6.06
C GLU A 9 -17.38 5.25 -5.92
N ILE A 10 -16.88 5.59 -4.73
CA ILE A 10 -16.24 6.88 -4.46
C ILE A 10 -14.90 7.00 -5.20
N ALA A 11 -14.17 5.90 -5.33
CA ALA A 11 -12.88 5.85 -6.01
C ALA A 11 -12.98 5.98 -7.54
N LYS A 12 -13.98 5.32 -8.17
CA LYS A 12 -14.17 5.27 -9.63
C LYS A 12 -14.02 6.62 -10.35
N PRO A 13 -14.69 7.72 -9.95
CA PRO A 13 -14.55 9.01 -10.62
C PRO A 13 -13.17 9.66 -10.43
N LYS A 14 -12.43 9.28 -9.38
CA LYS A 14 -11.10 9.79 -9.05
C LYS A 14 -9.97 8.93 -9.64
N LEU A 15 -10.27 7.80 -10.30
CA LEU A 15 -9.26 6.89 -10.84
C LEU A 15 -8.51 7.51 -12.03
N ALA A 16 -7.25 7.87 -11.79
CA ALA A 16 -6.31 8.27 -12.83
C ALA A 16 -5.34 7.13 -13.13
N ARG A 17 -4.77 7.11 -14.34
CA ARG A 17 -3.69 6.18 -14.66
C ARG A 17 -2.52 6.42 -13.69
N ALA A 18 -1.98 5.35 -13.10
CA ALA A 18 -0.90 5.47 -12.14
C ALA A 18 0.30 6.17 -12.78
N THR A 19 0.73 7.27 -12.17
CA THR A 19 1.96 7.98 -12.50
C THR A 19 3.03 7.61 -11.49
N VAL A 20 4.28 7.59 -11.93
CA VAL A 20 5.45 7.41 -11.09
C VAL A 20 6.32 8.64 -11.20
N ARG A 21 7.00 8.98 -10.11
CA ARG A 21 7.96 10.08 -10.13
C ARG A 21 9.25 9.58 -10.78
N ASP A 22 9.60 10.12 -11.94
CA ASP A 22 10.83 9.77 -12.62
C ASP A 22 12.03 10.13 -11.72
N PRO A 23 12.93 9.17 -11.41
CA PRO A 23 14.01 9.39 -10.46
C PRO A 23 15.11 10.33 -10.96
N LYS A 24 15.17 10.63 -12.26
CA LYS A 24 16.12 11.54 -12.92
C LYS A 24 15.55 12.95 -13.10
N THR A 25 14.28 13.05 -13.50
CA THR A 25 13.65 14.35 -13.84
C THR A 25 12.72 14.87 -12.76
N GLY A 26 12.27 14.02 -11.83
CA GLY A 26 11.33 14.39 -10.77
C GLY A 26 9.89 14.64 -11.25
N VAL A 27 9.61 14.48 -12.55
CA VAL A 27 8.31 14.67 -13.18
C VAL A 27 7.46 13.40 -13.04
N LEU A 28 6.14 13.56 -12.88
CA LEU A 28 5.20 12.44 -12.90
C LEU A 28 5.02 11.94 -14.34
N THR A 29 5.48 10.72 -14.60
CA THR A 29 5.38 10.07 -15.92
C THR A 29 4.53 8.80 -15.83
N VAL A 30 3.92 8.41 -16.95
CA VAL A 30 3.22 7.12 -17.05
C VAL A 30 4.25 5.99 -17.03
N ALA A 31 4.20 5.13 -16.02
CA ALA A 31 5.09 3.97 -15.93
C ALA A 31 4.63 2.85 -16.86
N SER A 32 5.55 2.25 -17.63
CA SER A 32 5.32 0.95 -18.28
C SER A 32 5.30 -0.20 -17.26
N TYR A 33 6.04 -0.06 -16.16
CA TYR A 33 6.21 -1.10 -15.13
C TYR A 33 5.09 -1.16 -14.06
N ARG A 34 4.20 -0.15 -14.02
CA ARG A 34 3.01 -0.13 -13.15
C ARG A 34 1.78 0.15 -14.01
N VAL A 35 1.05 -0.90 -14.33
CA VAL A 35 -0.15 -0.83 -15.19
C VAL A 35 -1.39 -0.91 -14.30
N SER A 36 -1.70 0.20 -13.63
CA SER A 36 -2.89 0.34 -12.79
C SER A 36 -3.53 1.71 -12.93
N LYS A 37 -4.78 1.84 -12.48
CA LYS A 37 -5.40 3.12 -12.15
C LYS A 37 -5.45 3.27 -10.64
N SER A 38 -5.18 4.45 -10.12
CA SER A 38 -5.20 4.72 -8.68
C SER A 38 -5.99 5.99 -8.36
N SER A 39 -6.58 6.00 -7.18
CA SER A 39 -7.17 7.19 -6.54
C SER A 39 -6.77 7.20 -5.06
N TRP A 40 -6.84 8.36 -4.44
CA TRP A 40 -6.59 8.54 -3.01
C TRP A 40 -7.87 9.08 -2.37
N LEU A 41 -8.28 8.47 -1.26
CA LEU A 41 -9.47 8.83 -0.52
C LEU A 41 -9.11 9.39 0.85
N GLU A 42 -9.69 10.55 1.16
CA GLU A 42 -9.59 11.22 2.46
C GLU A 42 -10.64 10.67 3.43
N GLU A 43 -10.42 10.83 4.74
CA GLU A 43 -11.40 10.37 5.73
C GLU A 43 -12.74 11.09 5.61
N ASP A 44 -12.70 12.35 5.20
CA ASP A 44 -13.88 13.20 5.02
C ASP A 44 -14.62 12.94 3.69
N ASP A 45 -14.05 12.13 2.79
CA ASP A 45 -14.74 11.76 1.53
C ASP A 45 -16.00 10.93 1.79
N ASP A 46 -15.98 10.03 2.77
CA ASP A 46 -17.13 9.21 3.16
C ASP A 46 -16.92 8.55 4.53
N PRO A 47 -17.97 8.44 5.38
CA PRO A 47 -17.88 7.75 6.66
C PRO A 47 -17.36 6.31 6.61
N VAL A 48 -17.52 5.59 5.49
CA VAL A 48 -16.92 4.26 5.27
C VAL A 48 -15.40 4.33 5.32
N VAL A 49 -14.79 5.35 4.69
CA VAL A 49 -13.32 5.51 4.66
C VAL A 49 -12.79 5.73 6.07
N ALA A 50 -13.40 6.63 6.84
CA ALA A 50 -13.04 6.87 8.23
C ALA A 50 -13.19 5.60 9.11
N ARG A 51 -14.26 4.82 8.92
CA ARG A 51 -14.45 3.54 9.64
C ARG A 51 -13.36 2.52 9.30
N VAL A 52 -13.00 2.39 8.02
CA VAL A 52 -11.97 1.45 7.57
C VAL A 52 -10.59 1.87 8.09
N ASN A 53 -10.25 3.17 8.07
CA ASN A 53 -9.01 3.68 8.69
C ASN A 53 -8.96 3.38 10.19
N ARG A 54 -10.04 3.65 10.93
CA ARG A 54 -10.11 3.32 12.37
C ARG A 54 -9.94 1.82 12.63
N ARG A 55 -10.51 0.97 11.78
CA ARG A 55 -10.35 -0.49 11.88
C ARG A 55 -8.89 -0.91 11.67
N MET A 56 -8.21 -0.35 10.66
CA MET A 56 -6.79 -0.63 10.42
C MET A 56 -5.91 -0.16 11.60
N GLN A 57 -6.22 0.99 12.20
CA GLN A 57 -5.55 1.44 13.43
C GLN A 57 -5.72 0.43 14.57
N HIS A 58 -6.95 -0.07 14.80
CA HIS A 58 -7.19 -1.03 15.88
C HIS A 58 -6.52 -2.39 15.62
N ILE A 59 -6.46 -2.86 14.38
CA ILE A 59 -5.82 -4.13 14.02
C ILE A 59 -4.29 -4.05 14.20
N THR A 60 -3.69 -2.93 13.77
CA THR A 60 -2.23 -2.80 13.71
C THR A 60 -1.62 -2.22 14.99
N GLY A 61 -2.42 -1.53 15.81
CA GLY A 61 -1.92 -0.72 16.92
C GLY A 61 -1.21 0.57 16.48
N LEU A 62 -1.15 0.86 15.18
CA LEU A 62 -0.48 2.05 14.63
C LEU A 62 -1.48 3.19 14.42
N THR A 63 -1.10 4.41 14.75
CA THR A 63 -1.95 5.59 14.49
C THR A 63 -2.12 5.82 12.99
N VAL A 64 -3.33 6.17 12.55
CA VAL A 64 -3.58 6.61 11.16
C VAL A 64 -3.42 8.11 10.95
N LYS A 65 -3.19 8.88 12.03
CA LYS A 65 -3.10 10.36 11.96
C LYS A 65 -1.97 10.85 11.05
N THR A 66 -0.84 10.13 11.04
CA THR A 66 0.32 10.41 10.20
C THR A 66 0.40 9.48 9.00
N ALA A 67 -0.59 8.61 8.80
CA ALA A 67 -0.63 7.67 7.68
C ALA A 67 -1.10 8.36 6.40
N GLU A 68 -0.69 7.84 5.23
CA GLU A 68 -1.15 8.36 3.95
C GLU A 68 -2.67 8.17 3.76
N LEU A 69 -3.23 8.90 2.80
CA LEU A 69 -4.61 8.70 2.35
C LEU A 69 -4.83 7.26 1.88
N LEU A 70 -6.08 6.79 1.96
CA LEU A 70 -6.41 5.44 1.52
C LEU A 70 -6.27 5.37 -0.01
N GLN A 71 -5.22 4.71 -0.50
CA GLN A 71 -5.05 4.49 -1.93
C GLN A 71 -6.01 3.38 -2.36
N VAL A 72 -6.76 3.60 -3.43
CA VAL A 72 -7.54 2.56 -4.12
C VAL A 72 -6.90 2.34 -5.48
N ALA A 73 -6.52 1.10 -5.79
CA ALA A 73 -5.90 0.73 -7.04
C ALA A 73 -6.71 -0.34 -7.78
N ASN A 74 -6.77 -0.19 -9.10
CA ASN A 74 -7.42 -1.10 -10.03
C ASN A 74 -6.41 -1.59 -11.08
N TYR A 75 -6.29 -2.91 -11.20
CA TYR A 75 -5.50 -3.59 -12.21
C TYR A 75 -6.46 -4.39 -13.11
N GLY A 76 -6.56 -3.98 -14.39
CA GLY A 76 -7.23 -4.77 -15.43
C GLY A 76 -6.36 -5.96 -15.86
N MET A 77 -6.78 -6.68 -16.90
CA MET A 77 -5.98 -7.74 -17.51
C MET A 77 -4.59 -7.23 -17.92
N GLY A 78 -3.55 -8.01 -17.62
CA GLY A 78 -2.14 -7.64 -17.78
C GLY A 78 -1.65 -6.58 -16.79
N GLY A 79 -2.53 -6.01 -15.96
CA GLY A 79 -2.18 -5.05 -14.93
C GLY A 79 -1.26 -5.69 -13.89
N GLN A 80 -0.11 -5.06 -13.65
CA GLN A 80 0.93 -5.55 -12.75
C GLN A 80 1.64 -4.40 -12.04
N TYR A 81 2.50 -4.75 -11.08
CA TYR A 81 3.47 -3.85 -10.49
C TYR A 81 4.77 -4.60 -10.22
N GLU A 82 5.87 -4.15 -10.83
CA GLU A 82 7.20 -4.74 -10.65
C GLU A 82 7.69 -4.78 -9.19
N PRO A 83 8.64 -5.69 -8.86
CA PRO A 83 9.19 -5.80 -7.51
C PRO A 83 9.79 -4.51 -6.98
N HIS A 84 9.26 -4.01 -5.87
CA HIS A 84 9.63 -2.75 -5.24
C HIS A 84 9.61 -2.84 -3.71
N PHE A 85 10.06 -1.75 -3.09
CA PHE A 85 9.90 -1.49 -1.66
C PHE A 85 8.91 -0.36 -1.48
N ASP A 86 8.12 -0.43 -0.42
CA ASP A 86 7.27 0.69 -0.04
C ASP A 86 8.05 1.76 0.73
N PHE A 87 9.11 1.41 1.46
CA PHE A 87 9.99 2.38 2.11
C PHE A 87 10.91 3.07 1.09
N SER A 88 11.28 4.32 1.39
CA SER A 88 12.30 5.03 0.62
C SER A 88 13.70 4.58 1.02
N ARG A 89 14.52 4.33 0.01
CA ARG A 89 15.96 4.02 0.16
C ARG A 89 16.84 5.27 0.15
N ARG A 90 16.25 6.45 -0.03
CA ARG A 90 16.99 7.71 -0.07
C ARG A 90 16.95 8.33 1.32
N PRO A 91 18.11 8.67 1.94
CA PRO A 91 18.15 9.26 3.27
C PRO A 91 17.42 10.61 3.39
N PHE A 92 17.16 11.27 2.25
CA PHE A 92 16.37 12.51 2.18
C PHE A 92 15.34 12.43 1.05
N ASP A 93 14.31 11.61 1.22
CA ASP A 93 13.15 11.67 0.34
C ASP A 93 12.31 12.91 0.66
N SER A 94 12.26 13.87 -0.26
CA SER A 94 11.53 15.13 -0.08
C SER A 94 10.05 14.92 0.23
N GLY A 95 9.45 13.82 -0.25
CA GLY A 95 8.05 13.49 0.00
C GLY A 95 7.78 12.88 1.37
N LEU A 96 8.81 12.51 2.12
CA LEU A 96 8.73 11.86 3.43
C LEU A 96 9.36 12.74 4.54
N LYS A 97 9.70 13.99 4.23
CA LYS A 97 10.42 14.88 5.15
C LYS A 97 9.65 15.18 6.43
N THR A 98 8.33 15.22 6.37
CA THR A 98 7.48 15.68 7.48
C THR A 98 6.99 14.53 8.35
N GLU A 99 6.54 13.43 7.74
CA GLU A 99 5.98 12.26 8.43
C GLU A 99 6.99 11.11 8.59
N GLY A 100 8.16 11.18 7.95
CA GLY A 100 9.17 10.12 7.97
C GLY A 100 8.88 9.00 6.98
N ASN A 101 9.69 7.96 6.99
CA ASN A 101 9.60 6.84 6.06
C ASN A 101 8.33 5.98 6.31
N ARG A 102 7.92 5.21 5.30
CA ARG A 102 6.78 4.30 5.39
C ARG A 102 7.14 3.10 6.24
N LEU A 103 6.69 3.10 7.49
CA LEU A 103 6.88 2.07 8.49
C LEU A 103 6.21 0.74 8.11
N ALA A 104 4.97 0.77 7.63
CA ALA A 104 4.18 -0.43 7.38
C ALA A 104 3.17 -0.24 6.27
N THR A 105 2.73 -1.36 5.71
CA THR A 105 1.73 -1.41 4.64
C THR A 105 0.59 -2.33 5.04
N PHE A 106 -0.64 -1.86 4.82
CA PHE A 106 -1.86 -2.63 4.99
C PHE A 106 -2.62 -2.66 3.66
N LEU A 107 -2.63 -3.83 3.00
CA LEU A 107 -3.22 -4.04 1.69
C LEU A 107 -4.50 -4.88 1.81
N ASN A 108 -5.65 -4.30 1.49
CA ASN A 108 -6.93 -4.99 1.42
C ASN A 108 -7.20 -5.48 0.00
N TYR A 109 -7.68 -6.72 -0.14
CA TYR A 109 -8.22 -7.24 -1.39
C TYR A 109 -9.71 -6.95 -1.50
N MET A 110 -10.07 -6.20 -2.54
CA MET A 110 -11.44 -5.70 -2.77
C MET A 110 -12.17 -6.46 -3.89
N SER A 111 -11.51 -7.41 -4.55
CA SER A 111 -12.12 -8.34 -5.49
C SER A 111 -11.44 -9.69 -5.42
N ASP A 112 -12.19 -10.72 -5.78
CA ASP A 112 -11.62 -11.99 -6.18
C ASP A 112 -11.03 -11.84 -7.58
N VAL A 113 -9.94 -12.56 -7.83
CA VAL A 113 -9.25 -12.60 -9.12
C VAL A 113 -9.23 -14.04 -9.57
N GLU A 114 -9.77 -14.29 -10.76
CA GLU A 114 -9.93 -15.65 -11.28
C GLU A 114 -8.58 -16.30 -11.58
N ALA A 115 -7.65 -15.55 -12.18
CA ALA A 115 -6.30 -16.02 -12.43
C ALA A 115 -5.27 -14.88 -12.40
N GLY A 116 -4.08 -15.17 -11.84
CA GLY A 116 -3.00 -14.20 -11.67
C GLY A 116 -3.24 -13.23 -10.50
N GLY A 117 -2.62 -12.05 -10.54
CA GLY A 117 -2.86 -10.98 -9.58
C GLY A 117 -2.31 -11.20 -8.16
N ALA A 118 -1.55 -12.26 -7.90
CA ALA A 118 -0.92 -12.50 -6.60
C ALA A 118 -0.05 -11.33 -6.14
N THR A 119 -0.06 -11.04 -4.84
CA THR A 119 0.99 -10.22 -4.21
C THR A 119 2.10 -11.16 -3.77
N VAL A 120 3.30 -10.99 -4.30
CA VAL A 120 4.42 -11.90 -4.06
C VAL A 120 5.54 -11.18 -3.33
N PHE A 121 6.23 -11.90 -2.45
CA PHE A 121 7.44 -11.48 -1.76
C PHE A 121 8.58 -12.41 -2.22
N PRO A 122 9.30 -12.08 -3.30
CA PRO A 122 10.23 -13.01 -3.93
C PRO A 122 11.34 -13.50 -2.99
N ASP A 123 11.89 -12.59 -2.18
CA ASP A 123 12.98 -12.88 -1.26
C ASP A 123 12.53 -13.75 -0.06
N LEU A 124 11.24 -13.72 0.26
CA LEU A 124 10.62 -14.60 1.27
C LEU A 124 10.04 -15.90 0.69
N GLY A 125 9.94 -16.02 -0.65
CA GLY A 125 9.27 -17.13 -1.31
C GLY A 125 7.76 -17.22 -1.03
N ALA A 126 7.11 -16.11 -0.64
CA ALA A 126 5.70 -16.08 -0.27
C ALA A 126 4.82 -15.50 -1.40
N ALA A 127 3.63 -16.07 -1.57
CA ALA A 127 2.62 -15.58 -2.51
C ALA A 127 1.23 -15.54 -1.84
N ILE A 128 0.59 -14.37 -1.92
CA ILE A 128 -0.74 -14.14 -1.37
C ILE A 128 -1.69 -13.94 -2.55
N TRP A 129 -2.60 -14.90 -2.73
CA TRP A 129 -3.62 -14.84 -3.78
C TRP A 129 -4.77 -13.92 -3.37
N PRO A 130 -5.26 -13.04 -4.26
CA PRO A 130 -6.35 -12.12 -3.93
C PRO A 130 -7.62 -12.87 -3.59
N LYS A 131 -8.15 -12.62 -2.38
CA LYS A 131 -9.46 -13.08 -1.95
C LYS A 131 -10.24 -11.90 -1.39
N LYS A 132 -11.41 -11.60 -1.94
CA LYS A 132 -12.22 -10.45 -1.54
C LYS A 132 -12.44 -10.44 -0.03
N GLY A 133 -12.24 -9.28 0.59
CA GLY A 133 -12.45 -9.07 2.03
C GLY A 133 -11.27 -9.51 2.92
N THR A 134 -10.20 -10.07 2.35
CA THR A 134 -8.97 -10.36 3.10
C THR A 134 -7.99 -9.20 3.03
N ALA A 135 -7.02 -9.20 3.93
CA ALA A 135 -5.93 -8.23 3.93
C ALA A 135 -4.59 -8.91 4.23
N VAL A 136 -3.52 -8.27 3.77
CA VAL A 136 -2.15 -8.61 4.13
C VAL A 136 -1.47 -7.37 4.71
N PHE A 137 -0.76 -7.57 5.81
CA PHE A 137 -0.08 -6.52 6.55
C PHE A 137 1.38 -6.92 6.77
N TRP A 138 2.29 -5.96 6.59
CA TRP A 138 3.71 -6.15 6.88
C TRP A 138 4.37 -4.83 7.30
N TYR A 139 5.44 -4.94 8.07
CA TYR A 139 6.32 -3.82 8.37
C TYR A 139 7.36 -3.71 7.26
N ASN A 140 7.56 -2.50 6.75
CA ASN A 140 8.59 -2.16 5.76
C ASN A 140 9.93 -1.83 6.41
N LEU A 141 9.90 -1.41 7.69
CA LEU A 141 11.08 -1.02 8.46
C LEU A 141 11.25 -1.93 9.68
N LEU A 142 12.51 -2.23 10.00
CA LEU A 142 12.91 -2.82 11.27
C LEU A 142 12.62 -1.85 12.42
N ARG A 143 12.75 -2.28 13.68
CA ARG A 143 12.61 -1.35 14.82
C ARG A 143 13.72 -0.31 14.92
N SER A 144 14.85 -0.56 14.27
CA SER A 144 15.92 0.43 14.10
C SER A 144 15.55 1.59 13.18
N GLY A 145 14.48 1.46 12.38
CA GLY A 145 14.12 2.40 11.32
C GLY A 145 14.74 2.05 9.96
N GLU A 146 15.65 1.08 9.92
CA GLU A 146 16.23 0.60 8.66
C GLU A 146 15.21 -0.18 7.84
N GLY A 147 15.33 -0.09 6.51
CA GLY A 147 14.46 -0.80 5.58
C GLY A 147 14.64 -2.31 5.63
N ASP A 148 13.55 -3.06 5.79
CA ASP A 148 13.56 -4.52 5.75
C ASP A 148 13.54 -5.01 4.29
N TYR A 149 14.70 -5.41 3.78
CA TYR A 149 14.85 -5.85 2.39
C TYR A 149 14.08 -7.14 2.06
N ARG A 150 13.64 -7.91 3.05
CA ARG A 150 12.79 -9.10 2.83
C ARG A 150 11.39 -8.72 2.34
N THR A 151 10.99 -7.46 2.53
CA THR A 151 9.66 -6.94 2.18
C THR A 151 9.55 -6.53 0.71
N ARG A 152 10.59 -6.80 -0.10
CA ARG A 152 10.52 -6.59 -1.53
C ARG A 152 9.34 -7.36 -2.09
N HIS A 153 8.41 -6.66 -2.72
CA HIS A 153 7.17 -7.27 -3.15
C HIS A 153 6.70 -6.75 -4.51
N ALA A 154 5.86 -7.54 -5.17
CA ALA A 154 5.33 -7.24 -6.49
C ALA A 154 3.85 -7.63 -6.57
N ALA A 155 3.15 -7.09 -7.56
CA ALA A 155 1.85 -7.59 -7.97
C ALA A 155 2.01 -8.32 -9.32
N CYS A 156 1.78 -9.63 -9.31
CA CYS A 156 1.76 -10.44 -10.53
C CYS A 156 0.69 -9.93 -11.52
N PRO A 157 0.90 -10.11 -12.84
CA PRO A 157 -0.12 -9.81 -13.84
C PRO A 157 -1.45 -10.44 -13.52
N VAL A 158 -2.54 -9.68 -13.65
CA VAL A 158 -3.90 -10.24 -13.69
C VAL A 158 -4.07 -10.93 -15.04
N LEU A 159 -4.34 -12.24 -15.03
CA LEU A 159 -4.53 -13.01 -16.25
C LEU A 159 -6.02 -13.05 -16.65
N VAL A 160 -6.90 -13.25 -15.67
CA VAL A 160 -8.36 -13.28 -15.87
C VAL A 160 -9.05 -12.52 -14.74
N GLY A 161 -9.99 -11.66 -15.10
CA GLY A 161 -10.74 -10.82 -14.16
C GLY A 161 -10.13 -9.44 -13.94
N CYS A 162 -10.35 -8.88 -12.75
CA CYS A 162 -9.95 -7.52 -12.41
C CYS A 162 -9.60 -7.42 -10.92
N LYS A 163 -8.37 -6.97 -10.61
CA LYS A 163 -7.90 -6.84 -9.23
C LYS A 163 -8.16 -5.44 -8.72
N TRP A 164 -8.95 -5.33 -7.66
CA TRP A 164 -9.11 -4.13 -6.86
C TRP A 164 -8.43 -4.34 -5.51
N VAL A 165 -7.64 -3.36 -5.10
CA VAL A 165 -7.02 -3.32 -3.77
C VAL A 165 -7.11 -1.93 -3.17
N SER A 166 -7.18 -1.84 -1.85
CA SER A 166 -6.90 -0.59 -1.15
C SER A 166 -5.63 -0.74 -0.33
N ASN A 167 -4.81 0.30 -0.31
CA ASN A 167 -3.54 0.32 0.39
C ASN A 167 -3.49 1.48 1.38
N LYS A 168 -2.98 1.19 2.58
CA LYS A 168 -2.73 2.19 3.62
C LYS A 168 -1.27 2.09 4.04
N TRP A 169 -0.54 3.18 3.90
CA TRP A 169 0.83 3.30 4.35
C TRP A 169 0.90 4.07 5.65
N PHE A 170 1.48 3.44 6.67
CA PHE A 170 1.73 4.06 7.96
C PHE A 170 3.14 4.64 7.95
N HIS A 171 3.29 5.88 8.41
CA HIS A 171 4.60 6.49 8.57
C HIS A 171 5.19 6.21 9.95
N GLU A 172 6.52 6.30 10.06
CA GLU A 172 7.25 6.08 11.31
C GLU A 172 7.00 7.16 12.36
N ARG A 173 6.83 8.44 11.97
CA ARG A 173 6.58 9.51 12.93
C ARG A 173 5.15 9.45 13.45
N GLY A 174 4.98 9.74 14.73
CA GLY A 174 3.72 9.55 15.46
C GLY A 174 3.52 8.13 15.99
N GLN A 175 4.46 7.21 15.73
CA GLN A 175 4.43 5.82 16.22
C GLN A 175 5.47 5.56 17.31
N GLU A 176 6.24 6.56 17.73
CA GLU A 176 7.42 6.41 18.59
C GLU A 176 7.08 5.70 19.92
N PHE A 177 5.90 5.98 20.46
CA PHE A 177 5.39 5.37 21.69
C PHE A 177 4.50 4.15 21.46
N LEU A 178 4.02 3.94 20.23
CA LEU A 178 3.17 2.80 19.86
C LEU A 178 4.01 1.61 19.38
N ARG A 179 5.19 1.86 18.81
CA ARG A 179 6.16 0.88 18.34
C ARG A 179 7.57 1.32 18.78
N PRO A 180 7.93 1.11 20.05
CA PRO A 180 9.26 1.48 20.54
C PRO A 180 10.36 0.70 19.81
N CYS A 181 11.56 1.29 19.77
CA CYS A 181 12.74 0.62 19.26
C CYS A 181 13.05 -0.65 20.08
N GLY A 182 13.66 -1.62 19.41
CA GLY A 182 14.11 -2.85 20.03
C GLY A 182 15.49 -2.69 20.68
N THR A 183 15.90 -3.71 21.42
CA THR A 183 17.25 -3.79 21.99
C THR A 183 18.25 -4.41 21.00
N THR A 184 17.76 -5.11 19.99
CA THR A 184 18.55 -5.71 18.92
C THR A 184 18.17 -5.16 17.55
N GLU A 185 19.02 -5.39 16.56
CA GLU A 185 18.79 -4.97 15.17
C GLU A 185 17.59 -5.68 14.53
N VAL A 186 17.24 -6.88 15.00
CA VAL A 186 16.18 -7.74 14.45
C VAL A 186 14.89 -7.74 15.27
N ASP A 187 14.87 -7.03 16.40
CA ASP A 187 13.70 -6.89 17.29
C ASP A 187 12.54 -6.15 16.60
#